data_AF-A0AAW7NJJ3-F1
#
_entry.id   AF-A0AAW7NJJ3-F1
#
_cell.length_a   1.000
_cell.length_b   1.000
_cell.length_c   1.000
_cell.angle_alpha   90.00
_cell.angle_beta   90.00
_cell.angle_gamma   90.00
#
_symmetry.space_group_name_H-M   'P 1'
#
loop_
_entity.id
_entity.type
_entity.pdbx_description
1 polymer ?
#
loop_
_entity_poly.entity_id
_entity_poly.type
_entity_poly.pdbx_seq_one_letter_code
_entity_poly.pdbx_strand_id
1 'polypeptide(L)' 'MQDGRMRWLTERESWRLQGIPDEYFNRAKKVTSSNQLYKQAGNGLTVDVARFIGERMKIETE' A
#
# COMPACT_ATOMS: atom_id res chain seq x y z
N MET A 1 10.26 -14.79 10.15
CA MET A 1 9.99 -14.40 11.54
C MET A 1 10.81 -15.34 12.41
N GLN A 2 11.94 -14.90 12.97
CA GLN A 2 12.95 -15.81 13.52
C GLN A 2 12.96 -15.91 15.05
N ASP A 3 12.19 -15.11 15.79
CA ASP A 3 12.22 -15.10 17.26
C ASP A 3 10.86 -15.03 17.97
N GLY A 4 9.74 -15.14 17.23
CA GLY A 4 8.39 -15.11 17.80
C GLY A 4 7.99 -13.79 18.49
N ARG A 5 8.79 -12.72 18.37
CA ARG A 5 8.49 -11.44 18.99
C ARG A 5 7.48 -10.67 18.16
N MET A 6 6.44 -10.15 18.84
CA MET A 6 5.49 -9.24 18.23
C MET A 6 6.19 -7.92 17.89
N ARG A 7 6.04 -7.47 16.64
CA ARG A 7 6.50 -6.15 16.19
C ARG A 7 5.48 -5.53 15.26
N TRP A 8 5.53 -4.20 15.14
CA TRP A 8 4.78 -3.48 14.13
C TRP A 8 5.33 -3.76 12.74
N LEU A 9 4.46 -3.63 11.73
CA LEU A 9 4.88 -3.57 10.35
C LEU A 9 5.67 -2.29 10.11
N THR A 10 6.67 -2.36 9.24
CA THR A 10 7.32 -1.17 8.69
C THR A 10 6.40 -0.47 7.70
N GLU A 11 6.69 0.79 7.39
CA GLU A 11 5.94 1.53 6.40
C GLU A 11 5.93 0.82 5.03
N ARG A 12 7.05 0.18 4.65
CA ARG A 12 7.18 -0.55 3.40
C ARG A 12 6.34 -1.83 3.41
N GLU A 13 6.34 -2.57 4.51
CA GLU A 13 5.51 -3.77 4.66
C GLU A 13 4.03 -3.41 4.59
N SER A 14 3.61 -2.31 5.23
CA SER A 14 2.22 -1.82 5.15
C SER A 14 1.82 -1.43 3.72
N TRP A 15 2.71 -0.81 2.93
CA TRP A 15 2.43 -0.49 1.52
C TRP A 15 2.33 -1.74 0.64
N ARG A 16 3.21 -2.71 0.85
CA ARG A 16 3.15 -4.01 0.15
C ARG A 16 1.87 -4.76 0.48
N LEU A 17 1.42 -4.70 1.74
CA LEU A 17 0.15 -5.30 2.15
C LEU A 17 -1.04 -4.70 1.40
N GLN A 18 -0.97 -3.42 1.03
CA GLN A 18 -1.99 -2.76 0.21
C GLN A 18 -1.89 -3.09 -1.30
N GLY A 19 -0.91 -3.89 -1.71
CA GLY A 19 -0.65 -4.22 -3.12
C GLY A 19 0.07 -3.09 -3.88
N ILE A 20 0.64 -2.10 -3.19
CA ILE A 20 1.34 -0.98 -3.83
C ILE A 20 2.78 -1.40 -4.20
N PRO A 21 3.21 -1.24 -5.47
CA PRO A 21 4.59 -1.54 -5.87
C PRO A 21 5.63 -0.68 -5.13
N ASP A 22 6.78 -1.30 -4.84
CA ASP A 22 7.89 -0.66 -4.13
C ASP A 22 8.41 0.61 -4.80
N GLU A 23 8.26 0.76 -6.12
CA GLU A 23 8.65 1.97 -6.85
C GLU A 23 7.91 3.21 -6.34
N TYR A 24 6.58 3.12 -6.18
CA TYR A 24 5.76 4.23 -5.68
C TYR A 24 6.13 4.56 -4.23
N PHE A 25 6.36 3.55 -3.40
CA PHE A 25 6.84 3.73 -2.04
C PHE A 25 8.19 4.48 -2.02
N ASN A 26 9.16 4.03 -2.83
CA ASN A 26 10.49 4.63 -2.90
C ASN A 26 10.44 6.09 -3.39
N ARG A 27 9.51 6.42 -4.28
CA ARG A 27 9.26 7.81 -4.72
C ARG A 27 8.67 8.64 -3.59
N ALA A 28 7.63 8.16 -2.91
CA ALA A 28 6.99 8.86 -1.80
C ALA A 28 7.96 9.09 -0.61
N LYS A 29 8.81 8.10 -0.31
CA LYS A 29 9.82 8.17 0.75
C LYS A 29 10.85 9.28 0.57
N LYS A 30 11.09 9.75 -0.67
CA LYS A 30 12.02 10.85 -0.94
C LYS A 30 11.48 12.21 -0.50
N VAL A 31 10.16 12.34 -0.33
CA VAL A 31 9.48 13.63 -0.12
C VAL A 31 8.57 13.67 1.12
N THR A 32 8.47 12.57 1.87
CA THR A 32 7.56 12.48 3.02
C THR A 32 8.17 11.67 4.17
N SER A 33 7.71 11.94 5.39
CA SER A 33 8.22 11.26 6.60
C SER A 33 7.69 9.84 6.76
N SER A 34 8.40 8.99 7.51
CA SER A 34 7.96 7.61 7.80
C SER A 34 6.58 7.55 8.47
N ASN A 35 6.27 8.50 9.37
CA ASN A 35 4.96 8.60 9.99
C ASN A 35 3.86 8.91 8.97
N GLN A 36 4.15 9.75 7.98
CA GLN A 36 3.22 10.05 6.89
C GLN A 36 3.05 8.86 5.94
N LEU A 37 4.14 8.15 5.59
CA LEU A 37 4.06 6.93 4.78
C LEU A 37 3.18 5.86 5.45
N TYR A 38 3.34 5.66 6.76
CA TYR A 38 2.52 4.70 7.51
C TYR A 38 1.04 5.09 7.49
N LYS A 39 0.72 6.39 7.65
CA LYS A 39 -0.65 6.91 7.53
C LYS A 39 -1.22 6.77 6.11
N GLN A 40 -0.42 7.02 5.08
CA GLN A 40 -0.83 6.85 3.68
C GLN A 40 -1.20 5.41 3.38
N ALA A 41 -0.50 4.44 3.97
CA ALA A 41 -0.84 3.03 3.85
C ALA A 41 -2.23 2.70 4.43
N GLY A 42 -2.61 3.34 5.54
CA GLY A 42 -3.91 3.13 6.19
C GLY A 42 -5.07 3.93 5.58
N ASN A 43 -4.79 5.11 5.04
CA ASN A 43 -5.78 5.97 4.38
C ASN A 43 -6.02 5.58 2.91
N GLY A 44 -5.11 4.81 2.31
CA GLY A 44 -5.21 4.34 0.93
C GLY A 44 -6.23 3.22 0.73
N LEU A 45 -6.45 2.87 -0.54
CA LEU A 45 -7.26 1.73 -0.95
C LEU A 45 -6.36 0.55 -1.35
N THR A 46 -6.74 -0.67 -1.00
CA THR A 46 -6.04 -1.88 -1.45
C THR A 46 -6.20 -2.07 -2.95
N VAL A 47 -5.08 -2.17 -3.68
CA VAL A 47 -5.02 -2.20 -5.15
C VAL A 47 -5.87 -3.33 -5.73
N ASP A 48 -5.82 -4.51 -5.11
CA ASP A 48 -6.57 -5.68 -5.58
C ASP A 48 -8.08 -5.49 -5.47
N VAL A 49 -8.54 -4.83 -4.41
CA VAL A 49 -9.97 -4.52 -4.21
C VAL A 49 -10.43 -3.48 -5.21
N ALA A 50 -9.62 -2.43 -5.43
CA ALA A 50 -9.91 -1.40 -6.43
C ALA A 50 -10.06 -2.01 -7.84
N ARG A 51 -9.11 -2.87 -8.22
CA ARG A 51 -9.12 -3.60 -9.50
C ARG A 51 -10.35 -4.48 -9.64
N PHE A 52 -10.66 -5.29 -8.63
CA PHE A 52 -11.82 -6.18 -8.61
C PHE A 52 -13.15 -5.44 -8.76
N ILE A 53 -13.27 -4.26 -8.14
CA ILE A 53 -14.44 -3.38 -8.30
C ILE A 53 -14.47 -2.81 -9.71
N GLY A 54 -13.37 -2.25 -10.21
CA GLY A 54 -13.28 -1.68 -11.56
C GLY A 54 -13.63 -2.70 -12.66
N GLU A 55 -13.13 -3.93 -12.56
CA GLU A 55 -13.45 -5.03 -13.47
C GLU A 55 -14.93 -5.42 -13.44
N ARG A 56 -15.59 -5.32 -12.28
CA ARG A 56 -17.04 -5.56 -12.15
C ARG A 56 -17.88 -4.41 -12.66
N MET A 57 -17.37 -3.20 -12.52
CA MET A 57 -18.07 -2.01 -12.98
C MET A 57 -18.14 -1.96 -14.51
N LYS A 58 -17.23 -2.65 -15.24
CA LYS A 58 -17.13 -2.65 -16.71
C LYS A 58 -17.70 -1.37 -17.32
N ILE A 59 -17.19 -0.23 -16.85
CA ILE A 59 -17.30 1.00 -17.62
C ILE A 59 -16.36 0.74 -18.78
N GLU A 60 -16.93 0.41 -19.94
CA GLU A 60 -16.22 0.47 -21.21
C GLU A 60 -15.58 1.85 -21.27
N THR A 61 -14.27 1.87 -21.07
CA THR A 61 -13.48 3.06 -21.34
C THR A 61 -13.03 2.87 -22.77
N GLU A 62 -13.66 3.64 -23.65
CA GLU A 62 -13.28 3.81 -25.06
C GLU A 62 -11.78 4.11 -25.22
#